data_AF-A0A151LHU1-F1
#
_entry.id   AF-A0A151LHU1-F1
#
_cell.length_a   1.000
_cell.length_b   1.000
_cell.length_c   1.000
_cell.angle_alpha   90.00
_cell.angle_beta   90.00
_cell.angle_gamma   90.00
#
_symmetry.space_group_name_H-M   'P 1'
#
loop_
_entity.id
_entity.type
_entity.pdbx_description
1 polymer ?
#
loop_
_entity_poly.entity_id
_entity_poly.type
_entity_poly.pdbx_seq_one_letter_code
_entity_poly.pdbx_strand_id
1 'polypeptide(L)'
;MGKGLRSKVKRRFRTIKRIHVREHVEKPNLKKLNDRIKSMLNNKDIYQDLVRPPNKFLHPDDENAVIPQHKITKKIDFRSEALPLS
;
A
#
# COMPACT_ATOMS: atom_id res chain seq x y z
N MET A 1 22.52 -22.31 -14.09
CA MET A 1 23.49 -21.28 -13.65
C MET A 1 22.78 -20.03 -13.13
N GLY A 2 22.90 -19.72 -11.84
CA GLY A 2 22.40 -18.48 -11.27
C GLY A 2 23.32 -17.28 -11.54
N LYS A 3 22.78 -16.07 -11.63
CA LYS A 3 23.60 -14.84 -11.64
C LYS A 3 24.05 -14.53 -10.22
N GLY A 4 25.32 -14.18 -10.02
CA GLY A 4 25.85 -13.81 -8.71
C GLY A 4 25.27 -12.49 -8.16
N LEU A 5 25.43 -12.26 -6.85
CA LEU A 5 24.91 -11.07 -6.15
C LEU A 5 25.39 -9.75 -6.77
N ARG A 6 26.66 -9.73 -7.21
CA ARG A 6 27.33 -8.55 -7.80
C ARG A 6 26.99 -8.31 -9.28
N SER A 7 26.15 -9.15 -9.89
CA SER A 7 25.69 -8.96 -11.26
C SER A 7 25.04 -7.58 -11.44
N LYS A 8 25.51 -6.82 -12.43
CA LYS A 8 25.04 -5.44 -12.70
C LYS A 8 23.54 -5.40 -13.04
N VAL A 9 23.06 -6.37 -13.82
CA VAL A 9 21.65 -6.50 -14.19
C VAL A 9 20.78 -6.71 -12.94
N LYS A 10 21.14 -7.65 -12.07
CA LYS A 10 20.40 -7.89 -10.81
C LYS A 10 20.49 -6.69 -9.86
N ARG A 11 21.61 -5.96 -9.86
CA ARG A 11 21.77 -4.72 -9.09
C ARG A 11 20.81 -3.64 -9.57
N ARG A 12 20.66 -3.44 -10.89
CA ARG A 12 19.69 -2.48 -11.48
C ARG A 12 18.25 -2.77 -11.04
N PHE A 13 17.81 -4.03 -11.15
CA PHE A 13 16.45 -4.42 -10.72
C PHE A 13 16.22 -4.18 -9.21
N ARG A 14 17.22 -4.42 -8.37
CA ARG A 14 17.11 -4.12 -6.92
C ARG A 14 17.01 -2.62 -6.66
N THR A 15 17.77 -1.80 -7.39
CA THR A 15 17.71 -0.34 -7.26
C THR A 15 16.32 0.18 -7.62
N ILE A 16 15.75 -0.24 -8.76
CA ILE A 16 14.41 0.16 -9.19
C ILE A 16 13.36 -0.27 -8.15
N LYS A 17 13.44 -1.52 -7.67
CA LYS A 17 12.53 -2.02 -6.62
C LYS A 17 12.59 -1.16 -5.36
N ARG A 18 13.79 -0.73 -4.91
CA ARG A 18 13.93 0.14 -3.74
C ARG A 18 13.26 1.49 -3.94
N ILE A 19 13.45 2.11 -5.10
CA ILE A 19 12.79 3.38 -5.44
C ILE A 19 11.27 3.21 -5.38
N HIS A 20 10.74 2.17 -6.04
CA HIS A 20 9.31 1.89 -6.04
C HIS A 20 8.74 1.66 -4.63
N VAL A 21 9.39 0.82 -3.82
CA VAL A 21 8.96 0.56 -2.44
C VAL A 21 8.99 1.84 -1.60
N ARG A 22 10.04 2.63 -1.73
CA ARG A 22 10.16 3.91 -1.02
C ARG A 22 9.02 4.86 -1.36
N GLU A 23 8.70 5.01 -2.64
CA GLU A 23 7.67 5.93 -3.12
C GLU A 23 6.24 5.45 -2.78
N HIS A 24 5.93 4.18 -3.03
CA HIS A 24 4.55 3.68 -2.95
C HIS A 24 4.19 3.02 -1.62
N VAL A 25 5.17 2.63 -0.80
CA VAL A 25 4.92 1.96 0.48
C VAL A 25 5.42 2.81 1.64
N GLU A 26 6.70 3.17 1.66
CA GLU A 26 7.31 3.82 2.82
C GLU A 26 6.79 5.26 3.01
N LYS A 27 6.86 6.10 1.98
CA LYS A 27 6.37 7.50 2.05
C LYS A 27 4.89 7.61 2.47
N PRO A 28 3.92 6.90 1.86
CA PRO A 28 2.53 7.03 2.28
C PRO A 28 2.29 6.50 3.69
N ASN A 29 3.01 5.46 4.11
CA ASN A 29 2.90 4.95 5.48
C ASN A 29 3.43 5.96 6.51
N LEU A 30 4.58 6.60 6.23
CA LEU A 30 5.13 7.66 7.07
C LEU A 30 4.20 8.87 7.15
N LYS A 31 3.60 9.27 6.03
CA LYS A 31 2.60 10.35 5.99
C LYS A 31 1.40 10.00 6.87
N LYS A 32 0.80 8.82 6.70
CA LYS A 32 -0.32 8.33 7.54
C LYS A 32 0.03 8.32 9.02
N LEU A 33 1.24 7.87 9.38
CA LEU A 33 1.70 7.86 10.77
C LEU A 33 1.79 9.28 11.34
N ASN A 34 2.36 10.22 10.59
CA ASN A 34 2.47 11.62 11.00
C ASN A 34 1.09 12.27 11.16
N ASP A 35 0.19 12.07 10.21
CA ASP A 35 -1.18 12.59 10.26
C ASP A 35 -1.95 12.02 11.48
N ARG A 36 -1.67 10.76 11.84
CA ARG A 36 -2.19 10.12 13.04
C ARG A 36 -1.70 10.77 14.32
N ILE A 37 -0.39 11.01 14.42
CA ILE A 37 0.23 11.69 15.58
C ILE A 37 -0.36 13.10 15.75
N LYS A 38 -0.49 13.85 14.65
CA LYS A 38 -1.12 15.19 14.67
C LYS A 38 -2.58 15.14 15.13
N SER A 39 -3.33 14.12 14.72
CA SER A 39 -4.73 13.95 15.13
C SER A 39 -4.86 13.61 16.62
N MET A 40 -3.95 12.77 17.15
CA MET A 40 -3.85 12.49 18.60
C MET A 40 -3.61 13.76 19.40
N LEU A 41 -2.66 14.60 18.97
CA LEU A 41 -2.35 15.87 19.64
C LEU A 41 -3.54 16.84 19.67
N ASN A 42 -4.42 16.78 18.67
CA ASN A 42 -5.61 17.61 18.57
C ASN A 42 -6.84 17.00 19.26
N ASN A 43 -6.67 15.96 20.09
CA ASN A 43 -7.74 15.24 20.79
C ASN A 43 -8.85 14.69 19.87
N LYS A 44 -8.54 14.42 18.59
CA LYS A 44 -9.48 13.75 17.69
C LYS A 44 -9.46 12.25 17.97
N ASP A 45 -10.63 11.62 17.90
CA ASP A 45 -10.75 10.19 18.12
C ASP A 45 -10.18 9.39 16.95
N ILE A 46 -9.01 8.80 17.17
CA ILE A 46 -8.16 8.18 16.13
C ILE A 46 -8.61 6.76 15.78
N TYR A 47 -9.57 6.24 16.53
CA TYR A 47 -10.08 4.89 16.38
C TYR A 47 -11.23 4.81 15.37
N GLN A 48 -11.88 5.93 15.03
CA GLN A 48 -12.95 5.95 14.03
C GLN A 48 -12.47 5.44 12.67
N ASP A 49 -11.25 5.81 12.25
CA ASP A 49 -10.64 5.34 11.00
C ASP A 49 -10.29 3.84 11.00
N LEU A 50 -10.23 3.20 12.17
CA LEU A 50 -9.95 1.77 12.29
C LEU A 50 -11.23 0.93 12.22
N VAL A 51 -12.40 1.54 12.46
CA VAL A 51 -13.68 0.84 12.39
C VAL A 51 -13.99 0.56 10.93
N ARG A 52 -13.95 -0.72 10.56
CA ARG A 52 -14.38 -1.14 9.22
C ARG A 52 -15.90 -1.09 9.14
N PRO A 53 -16.46 -0.68 7.99
CA PRO A 53 -17.90 -0.74 7.80
C PRO A 53 -18.40 -2.19 7.90
N PRO A 54 -19.63 -2.40 8.42
CA PRO A 54 -20.21 -3.73 8.53
C PRO A 54 -20.36 -4.39 7.16
N ASN A 55 -20.35 -5.73 7.12
CA ASN A 55 -20.48 -6.48 5.87
C ASN A 55 -21.96 -6.60 5.48
N LYS A 56 -22.32 -6.09 4.30
CA LYS A 56 -23.72 -6.09 3.81
C LYS A 56 -24.31 -7.48 3.60
N PHE A 57 -23.47 -8.51 3.34
CA PHE A 57 -23.95 -9.89 3.23
C PHE A 57 -24.40 -10.48 4.57
N LEU A 58 -23.81 -10.02 5.67
CA LEU A 58 -24.12 -10.49 7.03
C LEU A 58 -25.21 -9.63 7.69
N HIS A 59 -25.22 -8.33 7.38
CA HIS A 59 -26.16 -7.36 7.89
C HIS A 59 -26.89 -6.66 6.73
N PRO A 60 -27.88 -7.33 6.11
CA PRO A 60 -28.56 -6.79 4.93
C PRO A 60 -29.37 -5.53 5.26
N ASP A 61 -29.92 -5.43 6.48
CA ASP A 61 -30.79 -4.33 6.90
C ASP A 61 -30.03 -3.06 7.34
N ASP A 62 -28.73 -3.16 7.60
CA ASP A 62 -27.91 -2.01 8.01
C ASP A 62 -27.53 -1.15 6.79
N GLU A 63 -28.00 0.10 6.76
CA GLU A 63 -27.73 1.06 5.68
C GLU A 63 -26.24 1.41 5.55
N ASN A 64 -25.47 1.34 6.64
CA ASN A 64 -24.03 1.65 6.64
C ASN A 64 -23.17 0.45 6.22
N ALA A 65 -23.76 -0.72 6.02
CA ALA A 65 -23.04 -1.91 5.63
C ALA A 65 -22.63 -1.88 4.14
N VAL A 66 -21.40 -2.28 3.86
CA VAL A 66 -20.78 -2.22 2.52
C VAL A 66 -20.61 -3.63 1.96
N ILE A 67 -20.83 -3.79 0.65
CA ILE A 67 -20.54 -5.04 -0.07
C ILE A 67 -19.02 -5.14 -0.27
N PRO A 68 -18.34 -6.14 0.31
CA PRO A 68 -16.90 -6.29 0.14
C PRO A 68 -16.54 -6.62 -1.31
N GLN A 69 -15.63 -5.84 -1.90
CA GLN A 69 -15.10 -6.07 -3.24
C GLN A 69 -13.62 -6.43 -3.18
N HIS A 70 -13.23 -7.52 -3.86
CA HIS A 70 -11.83 -7.89 -3.98
C HIS A 70 -11.15 -7.06 -5.08
N LYS A 71 -10.19 -6.21 -4.71
CA LYS A 71 -9.40 -5.44 -5.67
C LYS A 71 -8.25 -6.30 -6.21
N ILE A 72 -8.23 -6.52 -7.52
CA ILE A 72 -7.12 -7.21 -8.19
C ILE A 72 -5.90 -6.29 -8.17
N THR A 73 -4.83 -6.70 -7.49
CA THR A 73 -3.55 -5.98 -7.49
C THR A 73 -2.72 -6.40 -8.70
N LYS A 74 -2.46 -5.46 -9.61
CA LYS A 74 -1.56 -5.72 -10.75
C LYS A 74 -0.14 -5.92 -10.23
N LYS A 75 0.47 -7.07 -10.53
CA LYS A 75 1.87 -7.34 -10.19
C LYS A 75 2.77 -6.52 -11.11
N ILE A 76 3.73 -5.82 -10.54
CA ILE A 76 4.71 -5.03 -11.29
C ILE A 76 5.90 -5.94 -11.64
N ASP A 77 6.22 -6.08 -12.93
CA ASP A 77 7.45 -6.73 -13.36
C ASP A 77 8.59 -5.70 -13.46
N PHE A 78 9.60 -5.85 -12.61
CA PHE A 78 10.78 -4.98 -12.62
C PHE A 78 11.74 -5.27 -13.79
N ARG A 79 11.42 -6.25 -14.64
CA ARG A 79 12.18 -6.57 -15.85
C ARG A 79 11.65 -5.87 -17.10
N SER A 80 10.41 -5.40 -17.11
CA SER A 80 9.81 -4.75 -18.28
C SER A 80 10.26 -3.29 -18.39
N GLU A 81 10.40 -2.80 -19.62
CA GLU A 81 10.71 -1.38 -19.89
C GLU A 81 9.52 -0.47 -19.57
N ALA A 82 8.28 -0.98 -19.68
CA ALA A 82 7.04 -0.27 -19.36
C ALA A 82 6.75 -0.29 -17.84
N LEU A 83 7.61 0.33 -17.04
CA LEU A 83 7.32 0.56 -15.62
C LEU A 83 6.38 1.76 -15.47
N PRO A 84 5.34 1.71 -14.62
CA PRO A 84 4.42 2.82 -14.40
C PRO A 84 5.02 3.97 -13.58
N LEU A 85 6.34 4.15 -13.65
CA LEU A 85 7.13 5.16 -12.95
C LEU A 85 7.61 6.28 -13.89
N SER A 86 7.35 6.16 -15.21
CA SER A 86 7.61 7.19 -16.23
C SER A 86 6.42 8.12 -16.40
#